data_AF-A0A0V1CB45-F1
#
_entry.id   AF-A0A0V1CB45-F1
#
_cell.length_a   1.000
_cell.length_b   1.000
_cell.length_c   1.000
_cell.angle_alpha   90.00
_cell.angle_beta   90.00
_cell.angle_gamma   90.00
#
_symmetry.space_group_name_H-M   'P 1'
#
loop_
_entity.id
_entity.type
_entity.pdbx_description
1 polymer ?
#
loop_
_entity_poly.entity_id
_entity_poly.type
_entity_poly.pdbx_seq_one_letter_code
_entity_poly.pdbx_strand_id
1 'polypeptide(L)'
;MEKKNALKRRVAEEMKTDPQIYHEEASSASADLETSEWYHQMFTIHVFIAGELVPLVYCLTVHKDLFTYRGIFDNLILKAAALGVVLQPQTVICDFETALVPALQGTFPGVNIQGCYFHFCQAVLRKVTDLGMRTSYIHEAATKKKVKMLLATAFLPPHDVPVAVELLGRDATGSIAALFNYFQVEWMPPDRLPLWNVYNVNIRTNNDLEGWHFKMNRLAGKRHHSFYELLQLLIDEQGSTETLIQQVTSGRVTARDLQIKNKKYEELQQRITALTAEYNGGTRTLEQFLRAVAYLVPEGENF
;
A
#
# COMPACT_ATOMS: atom_id res chain seq x y z
N MET A 1 -27.23 26.92 -11.97
CA MET A 1 -26.96 27.03 -10.52
C MET A 1 -27.73 25.98 -9.72
N GLU A 2 -28.98 25.67 -10.07
CA GLU A 2 -29.85 24.70 -9.37
C GLU A 2 -29.40 23.23 -9.46
N LYS A 3 -28.87 22.76 -10.60
CA LYS A 3 -28.38 21.37 -10.76
C LYS A 3 -27.20 21.02 -9.83
N LYS A 4 -26.33 22.00 -9.54
CA LYS A 4 -25.16 21.82 -8.66
C LYS A 4 -25.57 21.72 -7.18
N ASN A 5 -26.65 22.40 -6.81
CA ASN A 5 -27.23 22.32 -5.46
C ASN A 5 -28.07 21.04 -5.27
N ALA A 6 -28.71 20.54 -6.32
CA ALA A 6 -29.42 19.26 -6.30
C ALA A 6 -28.46 18.06 -6.14
N LEU A 7 -27.31 18.08 -6.82
CA LEU A 7 -26.28 17.03 -6.68
C LEU A 7 -25.66 17.05 -5.28
N LYS A 8 -25.33 18.23 -4.74
CA LYS A 8 -24.83 18.37 -3.35
C LYS A 8 -25.84 17.88 -2.31
N ARG A 9 -27.14 18.10 -2.51
CA ARG A 9 -28.20 17.61 -1.61
C ARG A 9 -28.37 16.10 -1.70
N ARG A 10 -28.32 15.51 -2.90
CA ARG A 10 -28.36 14.05 -3.09
C ARG A 10 -27.15 13.34 -2.46
N VAL A 11 -25.94 13.86 -2.66
CA VAL A 11 -24.73 13.31 -2.02
C VAL A 11 -24.82 13.41 -0.49
N ALA A 12 -25.33 14.54 0.03
CA ALA A 12 -25.53 14.71 1.48
C ALA A 12 -26.68 13.87 2.08
N GLU A 13 -27.65 13.44 1.26
CA GLU A 13 -28.73 12.52 1.67
C GLU A 13 -28.30 11.06 1.58
N GLU A 14 -27.51 10.67 0.56
CA GLU A 14 -26.94 9.31 0.42
C GLU A 14 -25.87 9.03 1.48
N MET A 15 -25.08 10.03 1.90
CA MET A 15 -24.12 9.88 3.01
C MET A 15 -24.76 9.82 4.40
N LYS A 16 -26.06 10.10 4.54
CA LYS A 16 -26.79 10.01 5.82
C LYS A 16 -27.34 8.62 6.12
N THR A 17 -27.38 7.75 5.12
CA THR A 17 -27.99 6.42 5.24
C THR A 17 -26.94 5.35 5.01
N ASP A 18 -26.05 5.16 5.99
CA ASP A 18 -25.81 3.85 6.63
C ASP A 18 -24.50 3.88 7.44
N PRO A 19 -24.55 4.15 8.75
CA PRO A 19 -23.38 4.06 9.63
C PRO A 19 -22.80 2.63 9.75
N GLN A 20 -23.47 1.59 9.23
CA GLN A 20 -23.09 0.19 9.43
C GLN A 20 -22.22 -0.43 8.33
N ILE A 21 -21.87 0.32 7.27
CA ILE A 21 -21.02 -0.19 6.18
C ILE A 21 -19.51 0.02 6.48
N TYR A 22 -19.18 0.88 7.43
CA TYR A 22 -17.81 1.24 7.82
C TYR A 22 -17.22 0.24 8.83
N HIS A 23 -17.08 -1.03 8.45
CA HIS A 23 -16.31 -1.99 9.24
C HIS A 23 -14.90 -2.17 8.65
N GLU A 24 -13.90 -1.80 9.46
CA GLU A 24 -12.45 -2.03 9.29
C GLU A 24 -11.84 -1.45 8.00
N GLU A 25 -11.98 -0.13 7.81
CA GLU A 25 -11.36 0.54 6.66
C GLU A 25 -9.86 0.74 6.88
N ALA A 26 -9.05 -0.09 6.21
CA ALA A 26 -7.69 0.26 5.89
C ALA A 26 -7.72 1.42 4.86
N SER A 27 -7.06 2.52 5.16
CA SER A 27 -6.86 3.57 4.15
C SER A 27 -5.49 3.40 3.52
N SER A 28 -5.40 3.54 2.19
CA SER A 28 -4.11 3.53 1.51
C SER A 28 -3.75 4.90 0.95
N ALA A 29 -2.52 5.32 1.22
CA ALA A 29 -1.98 6.59 0.74
C ALA A 29 -0.80 6.30 -0.17
N SER A 30 -0.81 6.89 -1.37
CA SER A 30 0.24 6.69 -2.35
C SER A 30 0.65 8.00 -3.01
N ALA A 31 1.95 8.08 -3.27
CA ALA A 31 2.56 9.11 -4.08
C ALA A 31 2.78 8.60 -5.52
N ASP A 32 2.77 9.53 -6.46
CA ASP A 32 3.30 9.39 -7.82
C ASP A 32 2.24 9.09 -8.92
N LEU A 33 1.56 10.17 -9.31
CA LEU A 33 1.13 10.38 -10.70
C LEU A 33 1.95 11.58 -11.24
N GLU A 34 2.45 11.50 -12.48
CA GLU A 34 3.22 12.59 -13.09
C GLU A 34 2.34 13.85 -13.19
N THR A 35 2.66 14.88 -12.40
CA THR A 35 1.92 16.13 -12.36
C THR A 35 2.50 17.17 -13.30
N SER A 36 1.71 18.22 -13.60
CA SER A 36 2.20 19.45 -14.24
C SER A 36 3.43 20.01 -13.49
N GLU A 37 4.33 20.73 -14.19
CA GLU A 37 5.60 21.29 -13.66
C GLU A 37 5.46 22.11 -12.34
N TRP A 38 4.24 22.51 -11.99
CA TRP A 38 3.92 23.29 -10.80
C TRP A 38 3.75 22.45 -9.52
N TYR A 39 3.52 21.15 -9.64
CA TYR A 39 3.27 20.27 -8.50
C TYR A 39 4.38 19.23 -8.39
N HIS A 40 4.73 18.93 -7.14
CA HIS A 40 5.76 17.96 -6.81
C HIS A 40 5.25 16.53 -6.88
N GLN A 41 3.99 16.31 -6.49
CA GLN A 41 3.32 15.00 -6.62
C GLN A 41 1.80 15.14 -6.56
N MET A 42 1.11 14.12 -7.08
CA MET A 42 -0.26 13.79 -6.70
C MET A 42 -0.22 12.79 -5.54
N PHE A 43 -0.90 13.14 -4.45
CA PHE A 43 -1.13 12.29 -3.30
C PHE A 43 -2.59 11.85 -3.30
N THR A 44 -2.85 10.56 -3.15
CA THR A 44 -4.21 10.02 -3.09
C THR A 44 -4.49 9.34 -1.77
N ILE A 45 -5.75 9.38 -1.34
CA ILE A 45 -6.25 8.62 -0.19
C ILE A 45 -7.35 7.71 -0.72
N HIS A 46 -7.18 6.42 -0.50
CA HIS A 46 -8.13 5.39 -0.87
C HIS A 46 -8.68 4.72 0.38
N VAL A 47 -9.87 4.12 0.27
CA VAL A 47 -10.54 3.37 1.34
C VAL A 47 -11.10 2.07 0.78
N PHE A 48 -11.23 1.05 1.62
CA PHE A 48 -11.91 -0.18 1.23
C PHE A 48 -13.41 -0.08 1.48
N ILE A 49 -14.22 -0.25 0.43
CA ILE A 49 -15.68 -0.36 0.53
C ILE A 49 -16.09 -1.74 0.03
N ALA A 50 -16.70 -2.55 0.90
CA ALA A 50 -17.13 -3.92 0.60
C ALA A 50 -16.02 -4.81 -0.01
N GLY A 51 -14.76 -4.60 0.41
CA GLY A 51 -13.59 -5.33 -0.07
C GLY A 51 -12.92 -4.76 -1.33
N GLU A 52 -13.47 -3.70 -1.93
CA GLU A 52 -12.87 -3.00 -3.07
C GLU A 52 -12.19 -1.72 -2.63
N LEU A 53 -10.97 -1.50 -3.11
CA LEU A 53 -10.25 -0.25 -2.86
C LEU A 53 -10.73 0.84 -3.82
N VAL A 54 -11.24 1.93 -3.28
CA VAL A 54 -11.74 3.07 -4.05
C VAL A 54 -11.01 4.37 -3.70
N PRO A 55 -10.70 5.23 -4.67
CA PRO A 55 -10.13 6.54 -4.39
C PRO A 55 -11.18 7.46 -3.74
N LEU A 56 -10.80 8.15 -2.68
CA LEU A 56 -11.65 9.08 -1.94
C LEU A 56 -11.19 10.53 -2.07
N VAL A 57 -9.87 10.75 -2.03
CA VAL A 57 -9.27 12.09 -2.03
C VAL A 57 -8.11 12.15 -3.01
N TYR A 58 -8.05 13.21 -3.78
CA TYR A 58 -6.93 13.55 -4.65
C TYR A 58 -6.35 14.89 -4.21
N CYS A 59 -5.03 14.94 -4.00
CA CYS A 59 -4.31 16.11 -3.54
C CYS A 59 -3.14 16.40 -4.49
N LEU A 60 -3.12 17.56 -5.12
CA LEU A 60 -1.95 18.04 -5.85
C LEU A 60 -1.10 18.86 -4.87
N THR A 61 0.11 18.38 -4.59
CA THR A 61 0.97 18.95 -3.56
C THR A 61 2.23 19.52 -4.18
N VAL A 62 2.69 20.64 -3.63
CA VAL A 62 3.95 21.30 -4.02
C VAL A 62 5.13 20.90 -3.13
N HIS A 63 4.84 20.28 -1.99
CA HIS A 63 5.81 19.84 -0.99
C HIS A 63 5.45 18.44 -0.46
N LYS A 64 6.45 17.70 0.01
CA LYS A 64 6.32 16.37 0.65
C LYS A 64 6.72 16.43 2.12
N ASP A 65 6.23 17.44 2.84
CA ASP A 65 6.60 17.70 4.23
C ASP A 65 5.45 17.43 5.22
N LEU A 66 5.80 17.43 6.50
CA LEU A 66 4.88 17.09 7.60
C LEU A 66 3.67 18.04 7.65
N PHE A 67 3.88 19.33 7.37
CA PHE A 67 2.82 20.33 7.44
C PHE A 67 1.83 20.17 6.28
N THR A 68 2.33 19.82 5.10
CA THR A 68 1.51 19.53 3.93
C THR A 68 0.59 18.34 4.19
N TYR A 69 1.14 17.22 4.69
CA TYR A 69 0.34 16.04 5.00
C TYR A 69 -0.66 16.28 6.13
N ARG A 70 -0.27 16.96 7.22
CA ARG A 70 -1.21 17.37 8.27
C ARG A 70 -2.34 18.23 7.71
N GLY A 71 -2.01 19.22 6.87
CA GLY A 71 -3.01 20.05 6.21
C GLY A 71 -4.01 19.25 5.39
N ILE A 72 -3.57 18.21 4.67
CA ILE A 72 -4.44 17.30 3.93
C ILE A 72 -5.40 16.57 4.88
N PHE A 73 -4.87 15.96 5.95
CA PHE A 73 -5.69 15.17 6.87
C PHE A 73 -6.64 16.03 7.71
N ASP A 74 -6.23 17.21 8.15
CA ASP A 74 -7.08 18.15 8.88
C ASP A 74 -8.25 18.61 8.00
N ASN A 75 -7.99 18.91 6.72
CA ASN A 75 -9.05 19.24 5.76
C ASN A 75 -10.00 18.07 5.51
N LEU A 76 -9.48 16.84 5.46
CA LEU A 76 -10.29 15.64 5.32
C LEU A 76 -11.23 15.46 6.53
N ILE A 77 -10.71 15.61 7.76
CA ILE A 77 -11.49 15.56 8.99
C ILE A 77 -12.59 16.62 8.99
N LEU A 78 -12.27 17.87 8.63
CA LEU A 78 -13.26 18.95 8.58
C LEU A 78 -14.37 18.66 7.55
N LYS A 79 -14.02 18.11 6.38
CA LYS A 79 -15.00 17.71 5.36
C LYS A 79 -15.89 16.57 5.84
N ALA A 80 -15.32 15.56 6.49
CA ALA A 80 -16.10 14.45 7.04
C ALA A 80 -17.03 14.91 8.16
N ALA A 81 -16.54 15.77 9.08
CA ALA A 81 -17.34 16.32 10.16
C ALA A 81 -18.53 17.14 9.63
N ALA A 82 -18.34 17.92 8.56
CA ALA A 82 -19.42 18.65 7.89
C ALA A 82 -20.50 17.73 7.29
N LEU A 83 -20.17 16.46 7.04
CA LEU A 83 -21.06 15.41 6.55
C LEU A 83 -21.64 14.57 7.69
N GLY A 84 -21.32 14.88 8.95
CA GLY A 84 -21.75 14.12 10.13
C GLY A 84 -20.97 12.83 10.36
N VAL A 85 -19.81 12.67 9.71
CA VAL A 85 -18.95 11.49 9.81
C VAL A 85 -17.74 11.80 10.70
N VAL A 86 -17.45 10.92 11.63
CA VAL A 86 -16.23 10.96 12.45
C VAL A 86 -15.22 9.99 11.84
N LEU A 87 -14.11 10.51 11.31
CA LEU A 87 -13.04 9.67 10.75
C LEU A 87 -12.12 9.17 11.86
N GLN A 88 -12.13 7.86 12.07
CA GLN A 88 -11.23 7.15 12.99
C GLN A 88 -10.76 5.84 12.34
N PRO A 89 -9.79 5.90 11.40
CA PRO A 89 -9.26 4.69 10.78
C PRO A 89 -8.54 3.84 11.83
N GLN A 90 -8.76 2.53 11.79
CA GLN A 90 -8.06 1.60 12.67
C GLN A 90 -6.66 1.29 12.14
N THR A 91 -6.52 1.13 10.82
CA THR A 91 -5.25 0.89 10.15
C THR A 91 -5.10 1.82 8.96
N VAL A 92 -3.90 2.35 8.75
CA VAL A 92 -3.52 3.07 7.53
C VAL A 92 -2.31 2.38 6.93
N ILE A 93 -2.42 2.03 5.65
CA ILE A 93 -1.34 1.48 4.85
C ILE A 93 -0.72 2.62 4.05
N CYS A 94 0.57 2.89 4.21
CA CYS A 94 1.19 4.00 3.50
C CYS A 94 2.62 3.69 3.08
N ASP A 95 3.17 4.61 2.29
CA ASP A 95 4.56 4.58 1.88
C ASP A 95 5.47 4.97 3.04
N PHE A 96 6.75 4.64 2.93
CA PHE A 96 7.77 4.93 3.96
C PHE A 96 8.28 6.37 3.90
N GLU A 97 7.43 7.32 3.51
CA GLU A 97 7.81 8.72 3.48
C GLU A 97 8.00 9.27 4.89
N THR A 98 9.17 9.86 5.14
CA THR A 98 9.60 10.34 6.46
C THR A 98 8.59 11.27 7.12
N ALA A 99 7.89 12.09 6.33
CA ALA A 99 6.92 13.06 6.83
C ALA A 99 5.50 12.50 6.99
N LEU A 100 5.15 11.40 6.31
CA LEU A 100 3.79 10.88 6.24
C LEU A 100 3.39 10.15 7.52
N VAL A 101 4.26 9.28 8.03
CA VAL A 101 4.00 8.51 9.26
C VAL A 101 3.78 9.42 10.46
N PRO A 102 4.62 10.44 10.76
CA PRO A 102 4.38 11.35 11.87
C PRO A 102 3.15 12.26 11.65
N ALA A 103 2.77 12.54 10.40
CA ALA A 103 1.53 13.25 10.10
C ALA A 103 0.31 12.41 10.50
N LEU A 104 0.26 11.16 10.05
CA LEU A 104 -0.82 10.22 10.36
C LEU A 104 -0.96 9.98 11.87
N GLN A 105 0.14 9.71 12.57
CA GLN A 105 0.11 9.50 14.04
C GLN A 105 -0.33 10.74 14.80
N GLY A 106 0.08 11.92 14.33
CA GLY A 106 -0.33 13.20 14.93
C GLY A 106 -1.80 13.53 14.70
N THR A 107 -2.36 13.13 13.55
CA THR A 107 -3.75 13.44 13.18
C THR A 107 -4.75 12.38 13.67
N PHE A 108 -4.37 11.10 13.69
CA PHE A 108 -5.22 9.98 14.12
C PHE A 108 -4.59 9.22 15.29
N PRO A 109 -4.80 9.66 16.54
CA PRO A 109 -4.25 8.97 17.70
C PRO A 109 -4.73 7.52 17.80
N GLY A 110 -3.78 6.59 18.01
CA GLY A 110 -4.09 5.16 18.13
C GLY A 110 -4.25 4.41 16.81
N VAL A 111 -4.09 5.07 15.66
CA VAL A 111 -4.07 4.42 14.36
C VAL A 111 -2.89 3.43 14.26
N ASN A 112 -3.16 2.23 13.78
CA ASN A 112 -2.11 1.31 13.40
C ASN A 112 -1.55 1.70 12.04
N ILE A 113 -0.25 2.02 11.96
CA ILE A 113 0.39 2.35 10.69
C ILE A 113 1.12 1.13 10.17
N GLN A 114 0.78 0.77 8.93
CA GLN A 114 1.42 -0.28 8.20
C GLN A 114 2.12 0.30 6.97
N GLY A 115 3.37 -0.07 6.78
CA GLY A 115 4.11 0.20 5.56
C GLY A 115 3.67 -0.72 4.43
N CYS A 116 3.59 -0.20 3.23
CA CYS A 116 3.28 -0.98 2.03
C CYS A 116 4.41 -1.98 1.74
N TYR A 117 4.11 -3.29 1.71
CA TYR A 117 5.10 -4.35 1.42
C TYR A 117 5.76 -4.18 0.05
N PHE A 118 5.02 -3.66 -0.93
CA PHE A 118 5.52 -3.39 -2.28
C PHE A 118 6.62 -2.33 -2.25
N HIS A 119 6.37 -1.19 -1.58
CA HIS A 119 7.37 -0.12 -1.42
C HIS A 119 8.56 -0.54 -0.57
N PHE A 120 8.36 -1.41 0.43
CA PHE A 120 9.45 -2.05 1.17
C PHE A 120 10.33 -2.87 0.22
N CYS A 121 9.72 -3.74 -0.60
CA CYS A 121 10.46 -4.54 -1.58
C CYS A 121 11.24 -3.64 -2.54
N GLN A 122 10.59 -2.61 -3.11
CA GLN A 122 11.26 -1.66 -3.99
C GLN A 122 12.45 -0.97 -3.32
N ALA A 123 12.34 -0.56 -2.06
CA ALA A 123 13.44 0.09 -1.35
C ALA A 123 14.65 -0.85 -1.18
N VAL A 124 14.42 -2.12 -0.82
CA VAL A 124 15.48 -3.14 -0.73
C VAL A 124 16.08 -3.43 -2.11
N LEU A 125 15.24 -3.56 -3.15
CA LEU A 125 15.67 -3.82 -4.53
C LEU A 125 16.43 -2.65 -5.16
N ARG A 126 16.07 -1.40 -4.82
CA ARG A 126 16.89 -0.21 -5.13
C ARG A 126 18.26 -0.30 -4.49
N LYS A 127 18.33 -0.69 -3.20
CA LYS A 127 19.63 -0.89 -2.54
C LYS A 127 20.47 -1.98 -3.19
N VAL A 128 19.86 -3.08 -3.64
CA VAL A 128 20.55 -4.12 -4.43
C VAL A 128 21.19 -3.51 -5.68
N THR A 129 20.48 -2.61 -6.37
CA THR A 129 21.01 -1.89 -7.54
C THR A 129 22.14 -0.92 -7.16
N ASP A 130 21.97 -0.13 -6.10
CA ASP A 130 22.98 0.82 -5.62
C ASP A 130 24.30 0.15 -5.23
N LEU A 131 24.22 -1.11 -4.78
CA LEU A 131 25.38 -1.95 -4.43
C LEU A 131 25.99 -2.66 -5.65
N GLY A 132 25.55 -2.33 -6.87
CA GLY A 132 26.05 -2.90 -8.12
C GLY A 132 25.58 -4.33 -8.40
N MET A 133 24.58 -4.85 -7.67
CA MET A 133 24.15 -6.24 -7.75
C MET A 133 23.00 -6.48 -8.74
N ARG A 134 22.65 -5.52 -9.60
CA ARG A 134 21.56 -5.69 -10.59
C ARG A 134 21.79 -6.90 -11.48
N THR A 135 22.98 -7.02 -12.09
CA THR A 135 23.30 -8.12 -13.00
C THR A 135 23.30 -9.47 -12.29
N SER A 136 23.92 -9.57 -11.12
CA SER A 136 23.95 -10.81 -10.33
C SER A 136 22.57 -11.19 -9.81
N TYR A 137 21.73 -10.22 -9.43
CA TYR A 137 20.35 -10.46 -9.05
C TYR A 137 19.51 -11.08 -10.19
N ILE A 138 19.71 -10.62 -11.43
CA ILE A 138 18.97 -11.10 -12.60
C ILE A 138 19.47 -12.49 -13.02
N HIS A 139 20.78 -12.70 -13.06
CA HIS A 139 21.39 -13.86 -13.73
C HIS A 139 21.95 -14.93 -12.78
N GLU A 140 22.20 -14.62 -11.51
CA GLU A 140 22.76 -15.59 -10.55
C GLU A 140 21.69 -16.08 -9.58
N ALA A 141 21.35 -17.37 -9.69
CA ALA A 141 20.31 -17.99 -8.86
C ALA A 141 20.59 -17.88 -7.35
N ALA A 142 21.86 -17.95 -6.94
CA ALA A 142 22.25 -17.84 -5.53
C ALA A 142 21.99 -16.43 -4.97
N THR A 143 22.39 -15.39 -5.70
CA THR A 143 22.16 -13.98 -5.35
C THR A 143 20.66 -13.67 -5.31
N LYS A 144 19.93 -14.06 -6.37
CA LYS A 144 18.48 -13.90 -6.44
C LYS A 144 17.76 -14.55 -5.26
N LYS A 145 18.14 -15.79 -4.92
CA LYS A 145 17.56 -16.53 -3.81
C LYS A 145 17.81 -15.83 -2.47
N LYS A 146 19.03 -15.37 -2.19
CA LYS A 146 19.34 -14.66 -0.93
C LYS A 146 18.52 -13.38 -0.78
N VAL A 147 18.44 -12.56 -1.83
CA VAL A 147 17.65 -11.32 -1.82
C VAL A 147 16.16 -11.61 -1.61
N LYS A 148 15.59 -12.60 -2.31
CA LYS A 148 14.19 -12.97 -2.13
C LYS A 148 13.89 -13.52 -0.74
N MET A 149 14.80 -14.31 -0.16
CA MET A 149 14.66 -14.78 1.22
C MET A 149 14.76 -13.65 2.23
N LEU A 150 15.58 -12.62 1.96
CA LEU A 150 15.63 -11.41 2.78
C LEU A 150 14.29 -10.66 2.74
N LEU A 151 13.68 -10.48 1.56
CA LEU A 151 12.34 -9.89 1.43
C LEU A 151 11.26 -10.72 2.15
N ALA A 152 11.36 -12.05 2.07
CA ALA A 152 10.43 -12.96 2.72
C ALA A 152 10.47 -12.89 4.26
N THR A 153 11.48 -12.27 4.87
CA THR A 153 11.52 -12.06 6.34
C THR A 153 10.37 -11.21 6.84
N ALA A 154 9.73 -10.41 5.98
CA ALA A 154 8.54 -9.65 6.35
C ALA A 154 7.35 -10.54 6.74
N PHE A 155 7.36 -11.81 6.34
CA PHE A 155 6.33 -12.79 6.68
C PHE A 155 6.69 -13.64 7.90
N LEU A 156 7.78 -13.35 8.59
CA LEU A 156 8.13 -14.03 9.85
C LEU A 156 7.52 -13.29 11.03
N PRO A 157 7.25 -14.02 12.15
CA PRO A 157 7.02 -13.37 13.43
C PRO A 157 8.11 -12.33 13.69
N PRO A 158 7.77 -11.11 14.17
CA PRO A 158 8.75 -10.04 14.37
C PRO A 158 9.99 -10.43 15.17
N HIS A 159 9.84 -11.33 16.14
CA HIS A 159 10.93 -11.83 16.99
C HIS A 159 11.88 -12.80 16.28
N ASP A 160 11.46 -13.43 15.18
CA ASP A 160 12.29 -14.36 14.40
C ASP A 160 13.10 -13.65 13.30
N VAL A 161 12.72 -12.43 12.94
CA VAL A 161 13.39 -11.63 11.90
C VAL A 161 14.90 -11.48 12.16
N PRO A 162 15.38 -11.12 13.38
CA PRO A 162 16.82 -10.99 13.61
C PRO A 162 17.59 -12.29 13.37
N VAL A 163 17.06 -13.41 13.85
CA VAL A 163 17.66 -14.75 13.69
C VAL A 163 17.72 -15.13 12.21
N ALA A 164 16.65 -14.86 11.46
CA ALA A 164 16.60 -15.11 10.03
C ALA A 164 17.65 -14.30 9.25
N VAL A 165 17.75 -13.00 9.54
CA VAL A 165 18.70 -12.10 8.84
C VAL A 165 20.14 -12.49 9.16
N GLU A 166 20.45 -12.86 10.40
CA GLU A 166 21.76 -13.38 10.78
C GLU A 166 22.10 -14.68 10.06
N LEU A 167 21.16 -15.64 10.02
CA LEU A 167 21.34 -16.93 9.35
C LEU A 167 21.62 -16.76 7.86
N LEU A 168 20.88 -15.89 7.18
CA LEU A 168 21.05 -15.62 5.75
C LEU A 168 22.36 -14.86 5.45
N GLY A 169 22.82 -14.04 6.40
CA GLY A 169 24.02 -13.21 6.31
C GLY A 169 25.32 -13.89 6.74
N ARG A 170 25.28 -15.06 7.41
CA ARG A 170 26.43 -15.70 8.08
C ARG A 170 27.71 -15.83 7.24
N ASP A 171 27.57 -16.16 5.95
CA ASP A 171 28.70 -16.32 5.02
C ASP A 171 28.65 -15.28 3.87
N ALA A 172 27.96 -14.16 4.09
CA ALA A 172 27.87 -13.10 3.11
C ALA A 172 29.21 -12.36 2.99
N THR A 173 29.64 -12.10 1.76
CA THR A 173 30.83 -11.29 1.46
C THR A 173 30.49 -10.22 0.43
N GLY A 174 31.37 -9.20 0.30
CA GLY A 174 31.22 -8.13 -0.67
C GLY A 174 29.87 -7.39 -0.59
N SER A 175 29.27 -7.14 -1.75
CA SER A 175 27.99 -6.41 -1.85
C SER A 175 26.82 -7.10 -1.14
N ILE A 176 26.84 -8.43 -1.00
CA ILE A 176 25.79 -9.15 -0.23
C ILE A 176 25.93 -8.80 1.25
N ALA A 177 27.13 -8.83 1.82
CA ALA A 177 27.33 -8.44 3.22
C ALA A 177 26.89 -6.99 3.48
N ALA A 178 27.21 -6.09 2.53
CA ALA A 178 26.78 -4.68 2.60
C ALA A 178 25.26 -4.54 2.58
N LEU A 179 24.54 -5.36 1.82
CA LEU A 179 23.07 -5.39 1.80
C LEU A 179 22.50 -5.83 3.16
N PHE A 180 23.04 -6.89 3.77
CA PHE A 180 22.58 -7.38 5.07
C PHE A 180 22.84 -6.35 6.18
N ASN A 181 24.00 -5.70 6.18
CA ASN A 181 24.31 -4.63 7.12
C ASN A 181 23.36 -3.43 6.95
N TYR A 182 23.12 -3.00 5.70
CA TYR A 182 22.10 -2.00 5.41
C TYR A 182 20.74 -2.41 5.94
N PHE A 183 20.33 -3.67 5.72
CA PHE A 183 19.02 -4.15 6.14
C PHE A 183 18.84 -4.08 7.65
N GLN A 184 19.86 -4.49 8.41
CA GLN A 184 19.84 -4.42 9.87
C GLN A 184 19.73 -2.98 10.39
N VAL A 185 20.51 -2.06 9.83
CA VAL A 185 20.53 -0.66 10.27
C VAL A 185 19.25 0.08 9.86
N GLU A 186 18.79 -0.14 8.64
CA GLU A 186 17.68 0.62 8.06
C GLU A 186 16.31 0.07 8.47
N TRP A 187 16.15 -1.26 8.50
CA TRP A 187 14.83 -1.90 8.60
C TRP A 187 14.57 -2.58 9.93
N MET A 188 15.60 -2.97 10.68
CA MET A 188 15.43 -3.66 11.98
C MET A 188 15.41 -2.80 13.25
N PRO A 189 15.50 -1.45 13.24
CA PRO A 189 15.22 -0.66 14.44
C PRO A 189 13.83 -0.99 15.05
N PRO A 190 13.65 -0.97 16.38
CA PRO A 190 12.41 -1.40 17.05
C PRO A 190 11.15 -0.63 16.62
N ASP A 191 11.31 0.64 16.26
CA ASP A 191 10.25 1.53 15.76
C ASP A 191 9.93 1.31 14.28
N ARG A 192 10.86 0.71 13.53
CA ARG A 192 10.73 0.51 12.08
C ARG A 192 10.33 -0.91 11.70
N LEU A 193 10.80 -1.92 12.43
CA LEU A 193 10.50 -3.32 12.17
C LEU A 193 8.99 -3.61 12.07
N PRO A 194 8.15 -3.12 12.99
CA PRO A 194 6.70 -3.34 12.92
C PRO A 194 6.04 -2.72 11.68
N LEU A 195 6.61 -1.66 11.10
CA LEU A 195 6.00 -0.95 9.99
C LEU A 195 5.97 -1.80 8.71
N TRP A 196 7.08 -2.47 8.35
CA TRP A 196 7.16 -3.24 7.10
C TRP A 196 6.86 -4.73 7.28
N ASN A 197 6.78 -5.21 8.52
CA ASN A 197 6.45 -6.60 8.78
C ASN A 197 4.97 -6.87 8.46
N VAL A 198 4.72 -7.93 7.71
CA VAL A 198 3.40 -8.34 7.20
C VAL A 198 2.97 -9.72 7.70
N TYR A 199 3.54 -10.17 8.82
CA TYR A 199 3.15 -11.42 9.47
C TYR A 199 1.68 -11.35 9.92
N ASN A 200 0.86 -12.31 9.50
CA ASN A 200 -0.58 -12.37 9.73
C ASN A 200 -1.38 -11.13 9.26
N VAL A 201 -0.84 -10.39 8.32
CA VAL A 201 -1.53 -9.25 7.71
C VAL A 201 -2.25 -9.74 6.45
N ASN A 202 -3.54 -9.42 6.35
CA ASN A 202 -4.34 -9.77 5.18
C ASN A 202 -4.01 -8.82 4.02
N ILE A 203 -4.10 -7.51 4.24
CA ILE A 203 -3.86 -6.49 3.21
C ILE A 203 -2.42 -5.98 3.30
N ARG A 204 -1.57 -6.43 2.37
CA ARG A 204 -0.10 -6.28 2.47
C ARG A 204 0.49 -5.36 1.41
N THR A 205 -0.13 -5.38 0.24
CA THR A 205 0.31 -4.69 -0.96
C THR A 205 -0.81 -3.82 -1.43
N ASN A 206 -0.49 -2.62 -1.86
CA ASN A 206 -1.44 -1.72 -2.48
C ASN A 206 -1.71 -2.12 -3.94
N ASN A 207 -1.71 -3.41 -4.31
CA ASN A 207 -1.83 -3.85 -5.71
C ASN A 207 -3.06 -3.24 -6.41
N ASP A 208 -4.16 -3.05 -5.69
CA ASP A 208 -5.34 -2.37 -6.22
C ASP A 208 -5.05 -0.90 -6.50
N LEU A 209 -4.31 -0.22 -5.63
CA LEU A 209 -3.87 1.15 -5.86
C LEU A 209 -2.78 1.23 -6.92
N GLU A 210 -1.81 0.33 -6.97
CA GLU A 210 -0.79 0.31 -8.02
C GLU A 210 -1.43 -0.01 -9.38
N GLY A 211 -2.42 -0.91 -9.38
CA GLY A 211 -3.29 -1.16 -10.52
C GLY A 211 -4.08 0.08 -10.90
N TRP A 212 -4.54 0.86 -9.92
CA TRP A 212 -5.18 2.15 -10.13
C TRP A 212 -4.19 3.18 -10.70
N HIS A 213 -3.00 3.36 -10.14
CA HIS A 213 -1.96 4.26 -10.66
C HIS A 213 -1.55 3.85 -12.07
N PHE A 214 -1.38 2.55 -12.34
CA PHE A 214 -1.08 2.04 -13.67
C PHE A 214 -2.21 2.33 -14.67
N LYS A 215 -3.47 2.08 -14.27
CA LYS A 215 -4.65 2.43 -15.07
C LYS A 215 -4.66 3.93 -15.35
N MET A 216 -4.47 4.76 -14.34
CA MET A 216 -4.47 6.21 -14.46
C MET A 216 -3.37 6.68 -15.39
N ASN A 217 -2.13 6.23 -15.21
CA ASN A 217 -1.00 6.54 -16.09
C ASN A 217 -1.25 6.10 -17.53
N ARG A 218 -1.87 4.94 -17.73
CA ARG A 218 -2.24 4.45 -19.08
C ARG A 218 -3.33 5.30 -19.73
N LEU A 219 -4.36 5.69 -18.97
CA LEU A 219 -5.42 6.59 -19.45
C LEU A 219 -4.86 7.98 -19.74
N ALA A 220 -3.90 8.43 -18.94
CA ALA A 220 -3.16 9.66 -19.15
C ALA A 220 -2.43 9.60 -20.52
N GLY A 221 -1.80 8.47 -20.86
CA GLY A 221 -1.31 8.18 -22.21
C GLY A 221 -0.17 9.07 -22.71
N LYS A 222 0.36 9.95 -21.85
CA LYS A 222 1.44 10.92 -22.12
C LYS A 222 2.22 11.16 -20.82
N ARG A 223 3.45 11.68 -20.91
CA ARG A 223 4.31 11.98 -19.75
C ARG A 223 3.96 13.28 -19.01
N HIS A 224 3.26 14.20 -19.67
CA HIS A 224 2.88 15.47 -19.05
C HIS A 224 1.45 15.83 -19.44
N HIS A 225 0.64 16.14 -18.42
CA HIS A 225 -0.73 16.60 -18.56
C HIS A 225 -0.81 18.07 -18.19
N SER A 226 -1.58 18.82 -18.98
CA SER A 226 -2.08 20.09 -18.48
C SER A 226 -2.96 19.84 -17.24
N PHE A 227 -3.04 20.83 -16.37
CA PHE A 227 -3.90 20.76 -15.18
C PHE A 227 -5.35 20.37 -15.53
N TYR A 228 -5.88 20.88 -16.65
CA TYR A 228 -7.25 20.60 -17.07
C TYR A 228 -7.45 19.17 -17.59
N GLU A 229 -6.46 18.60 -18.28
CA GLU A 229 -6.51 17.19 -18.70
C GLU A 229 -6.46 16.27 -17.48
N LEU A 230 -5.58 16.56 -16.51
CA LEU A 230 -5.53 15.81 -15.26
C LEU A 230 -6.85 15.93 -14.47
N LEU A 231 -7.41 17.14 -14.37
CA LEU A 231 -8.68 17.37 -13.69
C LEU A 231 -9.82 16.57 -14.36
N GLN A 232 -9.87 16.51 -15.69
CA GLN A 232 -10.88 15.74 -16.39
C GLN A 232 -10.75 14.24 -16.10
N LEU A 233 -9.54 13.70 -16.11
CA LEU A 233 -9.29 12.30 -15.75
C LEU A 233 -9.77 11.99 -14.33
N LEU A 234 -9.52 12.87 -13.36
CA LEU A 234 -9.97 12.70 -11.99
C LEU A 234 -11.51 12.79 -11.86
N ILE A 235 -12.16 13.65 -12.66
CA ILE A 235 -13.63 13.74 -12.72
C ILE A 235 -14.24 12.44 -13.29
N ASP A 236 -13.64 11.91 -14.35
CA ASP A 236 -14.11 10.67 -14.99
C ASP A 236 -13.93 9.47 -14.05
N GLU A 237 -12.82 9.44 -13.29
CA GLU A 237 -12.57 8.41 -12.29
C GLU A 237 -13.51 8.52 -11.08
N GLN A 238 -13.83 9.74 -10.64
CA GLN A 238 -14.85 9.99 -9.63
C GLN A 238 -16.21 9.45 -10.07
N GLY A 239 -16.63 9.73 -11.31
CA GLY A 239 -17.92 9.23 -11.84
C GLY A 239 -17.97 7.70 -11.94
N SER A 240 -16.85 7.07 -12.29
CA SER A 240 -16.71 5.61 -12.28
C SER A 240 -16.82 5.03 -10.88
N THR A 241 -16.18 5.68 -9.90
CA THR A 241 -16.20 5.28 -8.48
C THR A 241 -17.60 5.41 -7.87
N GLU A 242 -18.30 6.51 -8.13
CA GLU A 242 -19.69 6.72 -7.66
C GLU A 242 -20.63 5.66 -8.25
N THR A 243 -20.44 5.29 -9.52
CA THR A 243 -21.23 4.22 -10.15
C THR A 243 -20.99 2.87 -9.47
N LEU A 244 -19.73 2.55 -9.14
CA LEU A 244 -19.38 1.33 -8.41
C LEU A 244 -20.02 1.31 -7.01
N ILE A 245 -19.89 2.40 -6.25
CA ILE A 245 -20.49 2.53 -4.92
C ILE A 245 -22.01 2.32 -5.00
N GLN A 246 -22.70 2.96 -5.94
CA GLN A 246 -24.15 2.76 -6.12
C GLN A 246 -24.52 1.31 -6.47
N GLN A 247 -23.72 0.62 -7.27
CA GLN A 247 -23.95 -0.80 -7.60
C GLN A 247 -23.80 -1.69 -6.37
N VAL A 248 -22.82 -1.42 -5.51
CA VAL A 248 -22.59 -2.12 -4.25
C VAL A 248 -23.72 -1.84 -3.25
N THR A 249 -24.03 -0.56 -2.98
CA THR A 249 -25.07 -0.17 -2.02
C THR A 249 -26.47 -0.63 -2.45
N SER A 250 -26.75 -0.70 -3.75
CA SER A 250 -28.04 -1.23 -4.26
C SER A 250 -28.12 -2.76 -4.29
N GLY A 251 -27.06 -3.47 -3.89
CA GLY A 251 -26.99 -4.93 -3.91
C GLY A 251 -26.99 -5.54 -5.32
N ARG A 252 -26.83 -4.72 -6.38
CA ARG A 252 -26.75 -5.18 -7.77
C ARG A 252 -25.42 -5.87 -8.07
N VAL A 253 -24.38 -5.49 -7.34
CA VAL A 253 -23.07 -6.11 -7.34
C VAL A 253 -22.80 -6.58 -5.92
N THR A 254 -22.59 -7.87 -5.74
CA THR A 254 -22.24 -8.42 -4.43
C THR A 254 -20.73 -8.36 -4.21
N ALA A 255 -20.29 -8.39 -2.95
CA ALA A 255 -18.88 -8.59 -2.61
C ALA A 255 -18.31 -9.85 -3.29
N ARG A 256 -19.15 -10.85 -3.57
CA ARG A 256 -18.78 -12.09 -4.26
C ARG A 256 -18.51 -11.87 -5.76
N ASP A 257 -19.25 -10.98 -6.41
CA ASP A 257 -19.03 -10.63 -7.83
C ASP A 257 -17.72 -9.85 -8.01
N LEU A 258 -17.35 -9.08 -7.00
CA LEU A 258 -16.10 -8.33 -6.90
C LEU A 258 -14.91 -9.27 -6.59
N GLN A 259 -15.08 -10.22 -5.66
CA GLN A 259 -14.09 -11.26 -5.35
C GLN A 259 -13.65 -12.10 -6.55
N ILE A 260 -14.53 -12.33 -7.55
CA ILE A 260 -14.15 -13.09 -8.77
C ILE A 260 -12.95 -12.45 -9.49
N LYS A 261 -12.79 -11.12 -9.42
CA LYS A 261 -11.65 -10.40 -10.02
C LYS A 261 -10.33 -10.67 -9.31
N ASN A 262 -10.36 -11.06 -8.03
CA ASN A 262 -9.19 -11.15 -7.16
C ASN A 262 -8.80 -12.59 -6.74
N LYS A 263 -9.31 -13.62 -7.44
CA LYS A 263 -9.02 -15.03 -7.15
C LYS A 263 -7.52 -15.36 -6.99
N LYS A 264 -6.65 -14.78 -7.83
CA LYS A 264 -5.19 -14.97 -7.74
C LYS A 264 -4.62 -14.48 -6.41
N TYR A 265 -5.17 -13.38 -5.87
CA TYR A 265 -4.76 -12.83 -4.59
C TYR A 265 -5.24 -13.70 -3.44
N GLU A 266 -6.49 -14.16 -3.49
CA GLU A 266 -7.03 -15.09 -2.49
C GLU A 266 -6.22 -16.40 -2.44
N GLU A 267 -5.88 -16.97 -3.59
CA GLU A 267 -5.01 -18.15 -3.68
C GLU A 267 -3.62 -17.89 -3.09
N LEU A 268 -3.03 -16.72 -3.36
CA LEU A 268 -1.75 -16.32 -2.77
C LEU A 268 -1.85 -16.16 -1.25
N GLN A 269 -2.90 -15.52 -0.75
CA GLN A 269 -3.17 -15.37 0.68
C GLN A 269 -3.33 -16.73 1.35
N GLN A 270 -4.14 -17.62 0.79
CA GLN A 270 -4.33 -18.98 1.31
C GLN A 270 -3.02 -19.75 1.40
N ARG A 271 -2.17 -19.68 0.36
CA ARG A 271 -0.85 -20.32 0.37
C ARG A 271 0.06 -19.76 1.46
N ILE A 272 0.10 -18.45 1.63
CA ILE A 272 0.93 -17.81 2.67
C ILE A 272 0.40 -18.18 4.06
N THR A 273 -0.91 -18.19 4.26
CA THR A 273 -1.53 -18.64 5.52
C THR A 273 -1.19 -20.09 5.84
N ALA A 274 -1.27 -20.99 4.85
CA ALA A 274 -0.91 -22.40 5.03
C ALA A 274 0.57 -22.57 5.43
N LEU A 275 1.49 -21.91 4.72
CA LEU A 275 2.92 -21.95 5.06
C LEU A 275 3.21 -21.36 6.45
N THR A 276 2.48 -20.31 6.83
CA THR A 276 2.62 -19.68 8.15
C THR A 276 2.12 -20.60 9.24
N ALA A 277 1.02 -21.32 9.03
CA ALA A 277 0.51 -22.32 9.96
C ALA A 277 1.49 -23.50 10.15
N GLU A 278 2.10 -23.99 9.06
CA GLU A 278 3.14 -25.03 9.14
C GLU A 278 4.38 -24.55 9.91
N TYR A 279 4.80 -23.30 9.68
CA TYR A 279 5.92 -22.70 10.39
C TYR A 279 5.63 -22.54 11.88
N ASN A 280 4.49 -21.94 12.23
CA ASN A 280 4.05 -21.75 13.61
C ASN A 280 3.85 -23.09 14.34
N GLY A 281 3.40 -24.12 13.62
CA GLY A 281 3.23 -25.49 14.13
C GLY A 281 4.54 -26.29 14.26
N GLY A 282 5.68 -25.72 13.86
CA GLY A 282 6.99 -26.36 13.94
C GLY A 282 7.24 -27.46 12.90
N THR A 283 6.30 -27.70 11.97
CA THR A 283 6.46 -28.71 10.90
C THR A 283 7.28 -28.20 9.73
N ARG A 284 7.52 -26.88 9.66
CA ARG A 284 8.38 -26.22 8.68
C ARG A 284 9.45 -25.40 9.40
N THR A 285 10.72 -25.63 9.03
CA THR A 285 11.84 -24.83 9.56
C THR A 285 11.83 -23.40 9.01
N LEU A 286 12.50 -22.48 9.71
CA LEU A 286 12.68 -21.08 9.28
C LEU A 286 13.21 -20.96 7.85
N GLU A 287 14.24 -21.74 7.50
CA GLU A 287 14.81 -21.69 6.16
C GLU A 287 13.84 -22.23 5.09
N GLN A 288 13.11 -23.31 5.39
CA GLN A 288 12.09 -23.86 4.49
C GLN A 288 10.91 -22.91 4.29
N PHE A 289 10.52 -22.15 5.33
CA PHE A 289 9.50 -21.12 5.23
C PHE A 289 9.95 -19.99 4.31
N LEU A 290 11.12 -19.39 4.57
CA LEU A 290 11.66 -18.30 3.77
C LEU A 290 11.84 -18.70 2.30
N ARG A 291 12.34 -19.91 2.02
CA ARG A 291 12.47 -20.43 0.64
C ARG A 291 11.11 -20.56 -0.05
N ALA A 292 10.08 -20.99 0.66
CA ALA A 292 8.75 -21.16 0.08
C ALA A 292 8.10 -19.80 -0.22
N VAL A 293 8.17 -18.85 0.72
CA VAL A 293 7.58 -17.52 0.56
C VAL A 293 8.32 -16.67 -0.49
N ALA A 294 9.64 -16.77 -0.57
CA ALA A 294 10.52 -16.05 -1.49
C ALA A 294 10.10 -16.08 -2.98
N TYR A 295 9.38 -17.13 -3.40
CA TYR A 295 8.94 -17.30 -4.79
C TYR A 295 7.41 -17.30 -4.95
N LEU A 296 6.66 -17.08 -3.87
CA LEU A 296 5.20 -16.98 -3.92
C LEU A 296 4.73 -15.57 -4.21
N VAL A 297 5.38 -14.56 -3.62
CA VAL A 297 4.99 -13.16 -3.83
C VAL A 297 5.67 -12.68 -5.11
N PRO A 298 4.90 -12.31 -6.17
CA PRO A 298 5.47 -11.71 -7.36
C PRO A 298 6.21 -10.45 -6.95
N GLU A 299 7.43 -10.28 -7.45
CA GLU A 299 8.02 -8.95 -7.47
C GLU A 299 7.17 -8.12 -8.44
N GLY A 300 6.81 -6.91 -8.03
CA GLY A 300 6.39 -5.90 -9.00
C GLY A 300 7.46 -5.81 -10.07
N GLU A 301 7.09 -6.01 -11.33
CA GLU A 301 7.99 -5.83 -12.45
C GLU A 301 8.39 -4.36 -12.54
N ASN A 302 9.45 -3.98 -11.83
CA ASN A 302 10.17 -2.72 -11.95
C ASN A 302 11.60 -2.92 -11.41
N PHE A 303 12.33 -3.84 -12.04
CA PHE A 303 13.78 -3.95 -11.90
C PHE A 303 14.44 -3.58 -13.23
#